data_AF-A0A2W5ZZK5-F1
#
_entry.id   AF-A0A2W5ZZK5-F1
#
_cell.length_a   1.000
_cell.length_b   1.000
_cell.length_c   1.000
_cell.angle_alpha   90.00
_cell.angle_beta   90.00
_cell.angle_gamma   90.00
#
_symmetry.space_group_name_H-M   'P 1'
#
loop_
_entity.id
_entity.type
_entity.pdbx_description
1 polymer ?
#
loop_
_entity_poly.entity_id
_entity_poly.type
_entity_poly.pdbx_seq_one_letter_code
_entity_poly.pdbx_strand_id
1 'polypeptide(L)' 'MSAAEIIEQIKSLPPEERAQVAKFVVENDDSWIPESFKQGMADIEAGRVVDLDTALNEPYPGDQ' A
#
# COMPACT_ATOMS: atom_id res chain seq x y z
N MET A 1 3.86 -16.57 -24.22
CA MET A 1 4.48 -15.65 -23.25
C MET A 1 4.03 -16.05 -21.86
N SER A 2 5.00 -16.43 -21.03
CA SER A 2 4.85 -16.70 -19.60
C SER A 2 5.29 -15.49 -18.77
N ALA A 3 4.85 -15.43 -17.52
CA ALA A 3 5.29 -14.39 -16.59
C ALA A 3 6.82 -14.35 -16.43
N ALA A 4 7.48 -15.50 -16.44
CA ALA A 4 8.93 -15.60 -16.36
C ALA A 4 9.62 -14.94 -17.57
N GLU A 5 9.13 -15.18 -18.79
CA GLU A 5 9.66 -14.55 -20.00
C GLU A 5 9.46 -13.03 -20.01
N ILE A 6 8.38 -12.52 -19.42
CA ILE A 6 8.11 -11.08 -19.31
C ILE A 6 9.06 -10.44 -18.28
N ILE A 7 9.32 -11.11 -17.15
CA ILE A 7 10.25 -10.62 -16.12
C ILE A 7 11.66 -10.49 -16.68
N GLU A 8 12.13 -11.46 -17.45
CA GLU A 8 13.47 -11.38 -18.08
C GLU A 8 13.55 -10.25 -19.11
N GLN A 9 12.49 -10.00 -19.87
CA GLN A 9 12.42 -8.84 -20.76
C GLN A 9 12.52 -7.51 -19.98
N ILE A 10 11.77 -7.35 -18.89
CA ILE A 10 11.83 -6.14 -18.05
C ILE A 10 13.22 -5.95 -17.45
N LYS A 11 13.89 -7.03 -17.00
CA LYS A 11 15.27 -6.95 -16.47
C LYS A 11 16.28 -6.51 -17.53
N SER A 12 16.05 -6.84 -18.80
CA SER A 12 16.91 -6.44 -19.91
C SER A 12 16.75 -4.98 -20.35
N LEU A 13 15.70 -4.29 -19.89
CA LEU A 13 15.45 -2.90 -20.25
C LEU A 13 16.49 -1.95 -19.61
N PRO A 14 16.78 -0.80 -20.27
CA PRO A 14 17.53 0.29 -19.66
C PRO A 14 16.91 0.76 -18.33
N PRO A 15 17.70 1.33 -17.40
CA PRO A 15 17.21 1.76 -16.09
C PRO A 15 16.01 2.72 -16.15
N GLU A 16 15.98 3.64 -17.11
CA GLU A 16 14.88 4.61 -17.26
C GLU A 16 13.57 3.93 -17.68
N GLU A 17 13.63 2.96 -18.59
CA GLU A 17 12.47 2.20 -19.04
C GLU A 17 11.96 1.27 -17.94
N ARG A 18 12.87 0.65 -17.16
CA ARG A 18 12.49 -0.12 -15.96
C ARG A 18 11.75 0.71 -14.94
N ALA A 19 12.18 1.95 -14.73
CA ALA A 19 11.51 2.88 -13.82
C ALA A 19 10.09 3.22 -14.32
N GLN A 20 9.89 3.36 -15.63
CA GLN A 20 8.56 3.58 -16.20
C GLN A 20 7.62 2.38 -15.99
N VAL A 21 8.11 1.16 -16.19
CA VAL A 21 7.33 -0.06 -15.92
C VAL A 21 6.97 -0.17 -14.43
N ALA A 22 7.94 0.08 -13.54
CA ALA A 22 7.68 0.07 -12.09
C ALA A 22 6.65 1.12 -11.69
N LYS A 23 6.76 2.34 -12.23
CA LYS A 23 5.78 3.41 -12.01
C LYS A 23 4.39 3.00 -12.48
N PHE A 24 4.27 2.45 -13.69
CA PHE A 24 2.99 1.99 -14.23
C PHE A 24 2.33 0.93 -13.34
N VAL A 25 3.09 -0.05 -12.85
CA VAL A 25 2.56 -1.09 -11.94
C VAL A 25 2.07 -0.46 -10.63
N VAL A 26 2.86 0.43 -10.02
CA VAL A 26 2.46 1.11 -8.77
C VAL A 26 1.21 1.97 -8.95
N GLU A 27 1.00 2.58 -10.11
CA GLU A 27 -0.15 3.45 -10.38
C GLU A 27 -1.43 2.70 -10.77
N ASN A 28 -1.33 1.46 -11.26
CA ASN A 28 -2.47 0.73 -11.82
C ASN A 28 -2.79 -0.57 -11.08
N ASP A 29 -1.90 -1.07 -10.23
CA ASP A 29 -2.09 -2.28 -9.45
C ASP A 29 -1.90 -1.98 -7.96
N ASP A 30 -3.01 -1.93 -7.23
CA ASP A 30 -3.04 -1.75 -5.78
C ASP A 30 -3.04 -3.09 -5.01
N SER A 31 -2.83 -4.22 -5.70
CA SER A 31 -2.82 -5.56 -5.08
C SER A 31 -1.67 -5.74 -4.09
N TRP A 32 -0.62 -4.93 -4.20
CA TRP A 32 0.49 -4.92 -3.23
C TRP A 32 0.17 -4.17 -1.93
N ILE A 33 -0.87 -3.32 -1.93
CA ILE A 33 -1.28 -2.55 -0.76
C ILE A 33 -2.13 -3.44 0.14
N PRO A 34 -1.72 -3.72 1.39
CA PRO A 34 -2.51 -4.52 2.30
C PRO A 34 -3.91 -3.94 2.53
N GLU A 35 -4.93 -4.80 2.60
CA GLU A 35 -6.31 -4.35 2.85
C GLU A 35 -6.45 -3.57 4.16
N SER A 36 -5.71 -3.93 5.21
CA SER A 36 -5.68 -3.18 6.47
C SER A 36 -5.16 -1.75 6.30
N PHE A 37 -4.22 -1.54 5.38
CA PHE A 37 -3.71 -0.20 5.07
C PHE A 37 -4.76 0.63 4.33
N LYS A 38 -5.45 0.04 3.34
CA LYS A 38 -6.56 0.71 2.64
C LYS A 38 -7.70 1.06 3.59
N GLN A 39 -8.01 0.17 4.52
CA GLN A 39 -8.99 0.43 5.57
C GLN A 39 -8.56 1.61 6.46
N GLY A 40 -7.29 1.66 6.87
CA GLY A 40 -6.74 2.80 7.60
C GLY A 40 -6.85 4.12 6.82
N MET A 41 -6.57 4.12 5.52
CA MET A 41 -6.76 5.31 4.67
C MET A 41 -8.22 5.75 4.62
N ALA A 42 -9.16 4.81 4.47
CA ALA A 42 -10.59 5.09 4.50
C ALA A 42 -11.08 5.57 5.88
N ASP A 43 -10.44 5.14 6.98
CA ASP A 43 -10.70 5.63 8.33
C ASP A 43 -10.25 7.09 8.48
N ILE A 44 -9.07 7.44 7.98
CA ILE A 44 -8.60 8.84 7.95
C ILE A 44 -9.54 9.73 7.13
N GLU A 45 -9.89 9.34 5.90
CA GLU A 45 -10.78 10.12 5.03
C GLU A 45 -12.16 10.35 5.65
N ALA A 46 -12.68 9.36 6.38
CA ALA A 46 -13.95 9.45 7.08
C ALA A 46 -13.86 10.14 8.44
N GLY A 47 -12.67 10.62 8.85
CA GLY A 47 -12.45 11.25 10.15
C GLY A 47 -12.52 10.29 11.34
N ARG A 48 -12.45 8.97 11.10
CA ARG A 48 -12.33 7.94 12.14
C ARG A 48 -10.89 7.87 12.61
N VAL A 49 -10.48 8.91 13.34
CA VAL A 49 -9.14 9.03 13.92
C VAL A 49 -9.19 8.81 15.42
N VAL A 50 -8.08 8.35 16.00
CA VAL A 50 -7.92 8.24 17.45
C VAL A 50 -6.82 9.20 17.86
N ASP A 51 -7.06 9.94 18.94
CA ASP A 51 -6.02 10.76 19.58
C ASP A 51 -4.95 9.83 20.18
N LEU A 52 -3.70 10.02 19.78
CA LEU A 52 -2.61 9.12 20.16
C LEU A 52 -2.27 9.21 21.65
N ASP A 53 -2.39 10.40 22.25
CA ASP A 53 -2.10 10.57 23.67
C ASP A 53 -3.17 9.85 24.50
N THR A 54 -4.44 9.97 24.15
CA THR A 54 -5.52 9.18 24.77
C THR A 54 -5.33 7.68 24.51
N ALA A 55 -5.08 7.26 23.27
CA ALA A 55 -4.97 5.83 22.91
C ALA A 55 -3.86 5.08 23.66
N LEU A 56 -2.75 5.76 23.93
CA LEU A 56 -1.58 5.17 24.56
C LEU A 56 -1.64 5.21 26.10
N ASN A 57 -2.40 6.16 26.68
CA ASN A 57 -2.36 6.43 28.11
C ASN A 57 -3.68 6.14 28.85
N GLU A 58 -4.81 6.01 28.15
CA GLU A 58 -6.11 5.71 28.75
C GLU A 58 -6.53 4.25 28.46
N PRO A 59 -7.23 3.58 29.41
CA PRO A 59 -7.75 2.23 29.19
C PRO A 59 -8.77 2.20 28.05
N TYR A 60 -8.82 1.09 27.31
CA TYR A 60 -9.75 0.95 26.20
C TYR A 60 -11.20 1.02 26.71
N PRO A 61 -12.08 1.85 26.11
CA PRO A 61 -13.45 2.06 26.62
C PRO A 61 -14.31 0.78 26.66
N GLY A 62 -13.94 -0.27 25.92
CA GLY A 62 -14.64 -1.55 25.87
C GLY A 62 -14.20 -2.59 26.90
N ASP A 63 -13.26 -2.26 27.80
CA ASP A 63 -12.76 -3.17 28.84
C ASP A 63 -13.56 -3.08 30.17
N GLN A 64 -14.76 -2.45 30.16
CA GLN A 64 -15.67 -2.37 31.31
C GLN A 64 -16.62 -3.58 31.44
#